data_AF-A0A7C2UBD4-F1
#
_entry.id   AF-A0A7C2UBD4-F1
#
_cell.length_a   1.000
_cell.length_b   1.000
_cell.length_c   1.000
_cell.angle_alpha   90.00
_cell.angle_beta   90.00
_cell.angle_gamma   90.00
#
_symmetry.space_group_name_H-M   'P 1'
#
loop_
_entity.id
_entity.type
_entity.pdbx_description
1 polymer ?
#
loop_
_entity_poly.entity_id
_entity_poly.type
_entity_poly.pdbx_seq_one_letter_code
_entity_poly.pdbx_strand_id
1 'polypeptide(L)' 'AAFRRSADRPEVWIHKRPELHSKQGAFSLVSEHGAVLKRGHDLSLVLAPLERRLMRLVRD' A
#
# COMPACT_ATOMS: atom_id res chain seq x y z
N ALA A 1 -6.45 -0.61 2.55
CA ALA A 1 -5.84 0.45 3.39
C ALA A 1 -5.39 -0.18 4.70
N ALA A 2 -4.35 0.34 5.37
CA ALA A 2 -3.92 -0.15 6.68
C ALA A 2 -4.28 0.84 7.78
N PHE A 3 -4.76 0.33 8.91
CA PHE A 3 -5.32 1.09 10.02
C PHE A 3 -4.59 0.71 11.30
N ARG A 4 -4.36 1.68 12.19
CA ARG A 4 -3.87 1.40 13.55
C ARG A 4 -4.98 0.92 14.48
N ARG A 5 -6.16 1.54 14.37
CA ARG A 5 -7.41 1.11 15.02
C ARG A 5 -8.55 1.16 14.01
N SER A 6 -9.57 0.33 14.18
CA SER A 6 -10.70 0.24 13.24
C SER A 6 -11.47 1.55 13.05
N ALA A 7 -11.42 2.47 14.01
CA ALA A 7 -12.08 3.78 13.94
C ALA A 7 -11.16 4.91 13.44
N ASP A 8 -9.87 4.64 13.23
CA ASP A 8 -8.90 5.67 12.83
C ASP A 8 -8.95 5.92 11.32
N ARG A 9 -8.42 7.07 10.91
CA ARG A 9 -8.07 7.27 9.50
C ARG A 9 -6.98 6.28 9.09
N PRO A 10 -7.05 5.72 7.87
CA PRO A 10 -6.05 4.75 7.45
C PRO A 10 -4.70 5.43 7.22
N GLU A 11 -3.66 4.94 7.89
CA GLU A 11 -2.28 5.48 7.81
C GLU A 11 -1.67 5.35 6.41
N VAL A 12 -2.07 4.30 5.67
CA VAL A 12 -1.56 4.04 4.31
C VAL A 12 -2.60 3.39 3.41
N TRP A 13 -2.61 3.79 2.13
CA TRP A 13 -3.52 3.27 1.11
C TRP A 13 -2.74 2.60 -0.01
N ILE A 14 -3.36 1.60 -0.65
CA ILE A 14 -2.79 0.92 -1.80
C ILE A 14 -3.66 1.27 -2.99
N HIS A 15 -3.06 1.88 -4.00
CA HIS A 15 -3.71 2.16 -5.26
C HIS A 15 -3.22 1.18 -6.33
N LYS A 16 -4.15 0.70 -7.15
CA LYS A 16 -3.86 -0.04 -8.37
C LYS A 16 -4.10 0.88 -9.58
N ARG A 17 -3.08 1.13 -10.38
CA ARG A 17 -3.09 1.92 -11.63
C ARG A 17 -2.64 1.01 -12.79
N PRO A 18 -3.56 0.23 -13.39
CA PRO A 18 -3.23 -0.75 -14.42
C PRO A 18 -2.56 -0.14 -15.65
N GLU A 19 -2.91 1.10 -16.00
CA GLU A 19 -2.32 1.90 -17.08
C GLU A 19 -0.80 2.12 -16.93
N LEU A 20 -0.26 1.95 -15.72
CA LEU A 20 1.16 2.09 -15.41
C LEU A 20 1.85 0.74 -15.22
N HIS A 21 1.15 -0.38 -15.44
CA HIS A 21 1.68 -1.73 -15.21
C HIS A 21 3.01 -1.97 -15.93
N SER A 22 3.13 -1.57 -17.19
CA SER A 22 4.36 -1.76 -17.99
C SER A 22 5.39 -0.64 -17.81
N LYS A 23 5.10 0.37 -16.99
CA LYS A 23 5.98 1.53 -16.72
C LYS A 23 6.54 1.41 -15.30
N GLN A 24 6.12 2.30 -14.40
CA GLN A 24 6.57 2.29 -13.00
C GLN A 24 5.88 1.24 -12.11
N GLY A 25 4.99 0.41 -12.67
CA GLY A 25 4.28 -0.64 -11.96
C GLY A 25 2.86 -0.27 -11.54
N ALA A 26 2.01 -1.29 -11.47
CA ALA A 26 0.57 -1.13 -11.26
C ALA A 26 0.20 -0.80 -9.82
N PHE A 27 1.07 -1.04 -8.83
CA PHE A 27 0.74 -0.86 -7.41
C PHE A 27 1.52 0.28 -6.78
N SER A 28 0.87 1.10 -5.97
CA SER A 28 1.52 2.13 -5.17
C SER A 28 1.00 2.15 -3.75
N LEU A 29 1.92 2.20 -2.78
CA LEU A 29 1.66 2.47 -1.38
C LEU A 29 1.75 3.99 -1.14
N VAL A 30 0.71 4.54 -0.55
CA VAL A 30 0.55 5.98 -0.32
C VAL A 30 0.36 6.21 1.18
N SER A 31 1.01 7.23 1.75
CA SER A 31 0.83 7.63 3.15
C SER A 31 -0.49 8.37 3.36
N GLU A 32 -0.87 8.55 4.63
CA GLU A 32 -2.02 9.34 5.04
C GLU A 32 -2.03 10.75 4.41
N HIS A 33 -0.86 11.36 4.24
CA HIS A 33 -0.71 12.70 3.67
C HIS A 33 -0.65 12.71 2.13
N GLY A 34 -0.89 11.58 1.47
CA GLY A 34 -0.86 11.48 0.01
C GLY A 34 0.52 11.28 -0.62
N ALA A 35 1.58 11.12 0.19
CA ALA A 35 2.92 10.88 -0.33
C ALA A 35 3.07 9.42 -0.79
N VAL A 36 3.67 9.19 -1.96
CA VAL A 36 3.97 7.84 -2.44
C VAL A 36 5.16 7.28 -1.66
N LEU A 37 4.90 6.30 -0.81
CA LEU A 37 5.93 5.62 -0.01
C LEU A 37 6.69 4.58 -0.84
N LYS A 38 5.97 3.85 -1.70
CA LYS A 38 6.56 2.83 -2.57
C LYS A 38 5.69 2.61 -3.81
N ARG A 39 6.32 2.21 -4.91
CA ARG A 39 5.64 1.81 -6.15
C ARG A 39 6.35 0.61 -6.78
N GLY A 40 5.59 -0.27 -7.45
CA GLY A 40 6.15 -1.40 -8.16
C GLY A 40 5.13 -2.29 -8.88
N HIS A 41 5.64 -3.31 -9.56
CA HIS A 41 4.86 -4.29 -10.31
C HIS A 41 4.30 -5.40 -9.40
N ASP A 42 5.01 -5.70 -8.32
CA ASP A 42 4.66 -6.74 -7.38
C ASP A 42 4.03 -6.14 -6.11
N LEU A 43 2.83 -6.61 -5.78
CA LEU A 43 2.09 -6.13 -4.62
C LEU A 43 2.78 -6.51 -3.30
N SER A 44 3.33 -7.71 -3.17
CA SER A 44 4.04 -8.18 -1.98
C SER A 44 5.26 -7.31 -1.70
N LEU A 45 6.03 -6.96 -2.73
CA LEU A 45 7.18 -6.05 -2.58
C LEU A 45 6.76 -4.62 -2.20
N VAL A 46 5.61 -4.15 -2.69
CA VAL A 46 5.02 -2.86 -2.30
C VAL A 46 4.54 -2.89 -0.85
N LEU A 47 4.09 -4.05 -0.36
CA LEU A 47 3.61 -4.28 1.00
C LEU A 47 4.70 -4.56 2.04
N ALA A 48 5.89 -5.01 1.63
CA ALA A 48 7.01 -5.36 2.52
C ALA A 48 7.33 -4.31 3.63
N PRO A 49 7.21 -2.98 3.40
CA PRO A 49 7.40 -1.99 4.47
C PRO A 49 6.37 -2.10 5.61
N LEU A 50 5.16 -2.58 5.33
CA LEU A 50 4.10 -2.77 6.33
C LEU A 50 4.26 -4.08 7.09
N GLU A 51 4.73 -5.14 6.43
CA GLU A 51 5.01 -6.42 7.07
C GLU A 51 6.09 -6.29 8.16
N ARG A 52 7.08 -5.42 7.94
CA ARG A 52 8.08 -5.05 8.96
C ARG A 52 7.49 -4.37 10.19
N ARG A 53 6.31 -3.77 10.07
CA ARG A 53 5.58 -3.12 11.18
C ARG A 53 4.65 -4.09 11.93
N LEU A 54 4.82 -5.42 11.72
CA LEU A 54 3.98 -6.48 12.29
C LEU A 54 2.48 -6.32 11.95
N MET A 55 2.18 -5.75 10.78
CA MET A 55 0.80 -5.62 10.29
C MET A 55 0.34 -6.92 9.64
N ARG A 56 -0.84 -7.42 10.03
CA ARG A 56 -1.47 -8.60 9.41
C ARG A 56 -2.33 -8.16 8.23
N LEU A 57 -2.10 -8.76 7.05
CA LEU A 57 -3.01 -8.62 5.93
C LEU A 57 -4.31 -9.39 6.23
N VAL A 58 -5.43 -8.68 6.26
CA VAL A 58 -6.77 -9.29 6.36
C VAL A 58 -7.35 -9.34 4.96
N ARG A 59 -7.84 -10.52 4.56
CA ARG A 59 -8.67 -10.72 3.36
C ARG A 59 -10.06 -11.06 3.86
N ASP A 60 -11.08 -10.49 3.21
CA ASP A 60 -12.45 -11.01 3.31
C ASP A 60 -12.56 -12.37 2.59
#